data_AF-A8WVH0-F1
#
_entry.id   AF-A8WVH0-F1
#
_cell.length_a   1.000
_cell.length_b   1.000
_cell.length_c   1.000
_cell.angle_alpha   90.00
_cell.angle_beta   90.00
_cell.angle_gamma   90.00
#
_symmetry.space_group_name_H-M   'P 1'
#
loop_
_entity.id
_entity.type
_entity.pdbx_description
1 polymer ?
#
loop_
_entity_poly.entity_id
_entity_poly.type
_entity_poly.pdbx_seq_one_letter_code
_entity_poly.pdbx_strand_id
1 'polypeptide(L)'
;MCTTVFYSDNGNLKKILFRIAKEYAYDMDFYHFHQARRTMWSFASSFHEATQEERIYHLQEANEQLQKILEPAPVEDYDAIPYEELLERYNFIQTRRDKVNKLFGDRRRRPYTFKE
;
A
#
# COMPACT_ATOMS: atom_id res chain seq x y z
N MET A 1 15.66 -4.16 -16.73
CA MET A 1 15.78 -5.60 -17.03
C MET A 1 14.68 -6.31 -16.27
N CYS A 2 13.79 -7.02 -16.98
CA CYS A 2 12.65 -7.72 -16.38
C CYS A 2 13.07 -9.18 -16.15
N THR A 3 13.40 -9.55 -14.92
CA THR A 3 13.81 -10.92 -14.59
C THR A 3 12.56 -11.78 -14.52
N THR A 4 12.33 -12.62 -15.53
CA THR A 4 11.21 -13.57 -15.53
C THR A 4 11.54 -14.70 -14.56
N VAL A 5 10.82 -14.78 -13.43
CA VAL A 5 10.95 -15.85 -12.44
C VAL A 5 10.02 -16.98 -12.84
N PHE A 6 10.57 -18.12 -13.24
CA PHE A 6 9.80 -19.32 -13.56
C PHE A 6 9.47 -20.08 -12.26
N TYR A 7 8.21 -20.05 -11.84
CA TYR A 7 7.73 -20.85 -10.70
C TYR A 7 7.27 -22.21 -11.20
N SER A 8 8.05 -23.26 -10.91
CA SER A 8 7.76 -24.65 -11.32
C SER A 8 6.67 -25.33 -10.49
N ASP A 9 6.14 -24.68 -9.44
CA ASP A 9 5.14 -25.23 -8.54
C ASP A 9 4.10 -24.18 -8.15
N ASN A 10 2.84 -24.46 -8.49
CA ASN A 10 1.69 -23.59 -8.29
C ASN A 10 1.45 -23.30 -6.80
N GLY A 11 1.78 -24.25 -5.91
CA GLY A 11 1.69 -24.07 -4.46
C GLY A 11 2.69 -23.05 -3.90
N ASN A 12 3.87 -22.95 -4.51
CA ASN A 12 4.89 -21.96 -4.10
C ASN A 12 4.54 -20.55 -4.57
N LEU A 13 3.99 -20.41 -5.78
CA LEU A 13 3.56 -19.10 -6.28
C LEU A 13 2.44 -18.51 -5.42
N LYS A 14 1.44 -19.31 -5.02
CA LYS A 14 0.35 -18.86 -4.12
C LYS A 14 0.87 -18.32 -2.79
N LYS A 15 1.78 -19.05 -2.13
CA LYS A 15 2.38 -18.61 -0.86
C LYS A 15 3.18 -17.32 -1.01
N ILE A 16 3.93 -17.19 -2.11
CA ILE A 16 4.70 -15.99 -2.42
C ILE A 16 3.76 -14.81 -2.70
N LEU A 17 2.71 -15.01 -3.50
CA LEU A 17 1.74 -13.99 -3.82
C LEU A 17 1.00 -13.51 -2.56
N PHE A 18 0.54 -14.43 -1.71
CA PHE A 18 -0.07 -14.09 -0.43
C PHE A 18 0.85 -13.21 0.44
N ARG A 19 2.13 -13.60 0.57
CA ARG A 19 3.11 -12.83 1.35
C ARG A 19 3.33 -11.44 0.75
N ILE A 20 3.56 -11.34 -0.56
CA ILE A 20 3.84 -10.07 -1.22
C ILE A 20 2.60 -9.17 -1.23
N ALA A 21 1.40 -9.73 -1.40
CA ALA A 21 0.14 -9.00 -1.30
C ALA A 21 -0.04 -8.39 0.09
N LYS A 22 0.24 -9.16 1.16
CA LYS A 22 0.20 -8.65 2.54
C LYS A 22 1.23 -7.55 2.80
N GLU A 23 2.48 -7.74 2.35
CA GLU A 23 3.53 -6.71 2.46
C GLU A 23 3.16 -5.45 1.67
N TYR A 24 2.60 -5.60 0.47
CA TYR A 24 2.16 -4.50 -0.36
C TYR A 24 0.97 -3.74 0.25
N ALA A 25 0.00 -4.45 0.82
CA ALA A 25 -1.11 -3.84 1.55
C ALA A 25 -0.60 -2.97 2.71
N TYR A 26 0.34 -3.49 3.51
CA TYR A 26 1.01 -2.71 4.56
C TYR A 26 1.75 -1.49 4.01
N ASP A 27 2.51 -1.65 2.92
CA ASP A 27 3.22 -0.54 2.28
C ASP A 27 2.24 0.55 1.78
N MET A 28 1.06 0.17 1.30
CA MET A 28 -0.01 1.10 0.89
C MET A 28 -0.68 1.78 2.08
N ASP A 29 -0.98 1.05 3.15
CA ASP A 29 -1.52 1.63 4.39
C ASP A 29 -0.56 2.67 4.96
N PHE A 30 0.73 2.33 5.01
CA PHE A 30 1.77 3.24 5.44
C PHE A 30 1.89 4.47 4.52
N TYR A 31 1.75 4.28 3.20
CA TYR A 31 1.72 5.39 2.24
C TYR A 31 0.59 6.36 2.57
N HIS A 32 -0.64 5.85 2.70
CA HIS A 32 -1.83 6.66 2.94
C HIS A 32 -1.76 7.33 4.32
N PHE A 33 -1.29 6.64 5.34
CA PHE A 33 -1.08 7.21 6.67
C PHE A 33 -0.08 8.38 6.61
N HIS A 34 1.03 8.21 5.89
CA HIS A 34 2.02 9.26 5.75
C HIS A 34 1.47 10.48 5.00
N GLN A 35 0.64 10.28 3.97
CA GLN A 35 -0.02 11.39 3.27
C GLN A 35 -0.98 12.14 4.18
N ALA A 36 -1.88 11.43 4.88
CA ALA A 36 -2.80 12.02 5.85
C ALA A 36 -2.04 12.85 6.90
N ARG A 37 -0.97 12.28 7.47
CA ARG A 37 -0.10 12.96 8.44
C ARG A 37 0.53 14.21 7.85
N ARG A 38 1.02 14.16 6.62
CA ARG A 38 1.66 15.30 5.95
C ARG A 38 0.67 16.43 5.73
N THR A 39 -0.54 16.14 5.25
CA THR A 39 -1.61 17.12 5.07
C THR A 39 -1.96 17.79 6.40
N MET A 40 -2.23 16.99 7.43
CA MET A 40 -2.57 17.50 8.76
C MET A 40 -1.44 18.34 9.37
N TRP A 41 -0.19 17.86 9.28
CA TRP A 41 0.96 18.59 9.82
C TRP A 41 1.20 19.91 9.10
N SER A 42 1.16 19.90 7.77
CA SER A 42 1.39 21.11 6.96
C SER A 42 0.32 22.17 7.22
N PHE A 43 -0.90 21.75 7.51
CA PHE A 43 -2.01 22.67 7.74
C PHE A 43 -2.09 23.15 9.19
N ALA A 44 -1.65 22.35 10.17
CA ALA A 44 -1.71 22.70 11.59
C ALA A 44 -1.05 24.05 11.92
N SER A 45 0.03 24.41 11.22
CA SER A 45 0.74 25.68 11.45
C SER A 45 -0.05 26.92 11.01
N SER A 46 -0.92 26.81 10.01
CA SER A 46 -1.71 27.93 9.45
C SER A 46 -3.20 27.82 9.74
N PHE A 47 -3.63 26.84 10.54
CA PHE A 47 -5.04 26.53 10.80
C PHE A 47 -5.84 27.74 11.32
N HIS A 48 -5.21 28.58 12.14
CA HIS A 48 -5.83 29.76 12.74
C HIS A 48 -6.02 30.93 11.76
N GLU A 49 -5.27 30.95 10.67
CA GLU A 49 -5.34 31.97 9.61
C GLU A 49 -6.22 31.53 8.43
N ALA A 50 -6.51 30.23 8.34
CA ALA A 50 -7.28 29.65 7.25
C ALA A 50 -8.77 30.01 7.32
N THR A 51 -9.39 30.15 6.15
CA THR A 51 -10.84 30.25 6.00
C THR A 51 -11.54 28.94 6.38
N GLN A 52 -12.86 28.99 6.57
CA GLN A 52 -13.64 27.77 6.84
C GLN A 52 -13.56 26.76 5.69
N GLU A 53 -13.57 27.24 4.44
CA GLU A 53 -13.51 26.39 3.25
C GLU A 53 -12.16 25.67 3.15
N GLU A 54 -11.05 26.37 3.39
CA GLU A 54 -9.71 25.77 3.42
C GLU A 54 -9.57 24.71 4.52
N ARG A 55 -10.09 24.99 5.72
CA ARG A 55 -10.12 24.00 6.81
C ARG A 55 -10.88 22.73 6.41
N ILE A 56 -12.05 22.89 5.78
CA ILE A 56 -12.85 21.75 5.30
C ILE A 56 -12.08 20.96 4.25
N TYR A 57 -11.49 21.64 3.27
CA TYR A 57 -10.72 21.00 2.20
C TYR A 57 -9.58 20.13 2.74
N HIS A 58 -8.74 20.65 3.65
CA HIS A 58 -7.63 19.89 4.20
C HIS A 58 -8.07 18.71 5.08
N LEU A 59 -9.16 18.86 5.83
CA LEU A 59 -9.73 17.77 6.61
C LEU A 59 -10.31 16.68 5.71
N GLN A 60 -10.96 17.05 4.60
CA GLN A 60 -11.44 16.10 3.60
C GLN A 60 -10.28 15.34 2.96
N GLU A 61 -9.23 16.04 2.52
CA GLU A 61 -8.05 15.42 1.91
C GLU A 61 -7.37 14.41 2.87
N ALA A 62 -7.20 14.78 4.14
CA ALA A 62 -6.66 13.85 5.15
C ALA A 62 -7.60 12.65 5.39
N ASN A 63 -8.91 12.89 5.46
CA ASN A 63 -9.90 11.84 5.67
C ASN A 63 -9.95 10.85 4.50
N GLU A 64 -9.85 11.31 3.25
CA GLU A 64 -9.80 10.43 2.06
C GLU A 64 -8.61 9.44 2.13
N GLN A 65 -7.46 9.88 2.64
CA GLN A 65 -6.32 8.99 2.83
C GLN A 65 -6.58 7.97 3.95
N LEU A 66 -7.20 8.40 5.05
CA LEU A 66 -7.54 7.48 6.16
C LEU A 66 -8.61 6.46 5.76
N GLN A 67 -9.59 6.84 4.95
CA GLN A 67 -10.62 5.93 4.45
C GLN A 67 -10.01 4.78 3.63
N LYS A 68 -8.99 5.03 2.82
CA LYS A 68 -8.30 3.98 2.06
C LYS A 68 -7.62 2.91 2.92
N ILE A 69 -7.28 3.24 4.17
CA ILE A 69 -6.71 2.29 5.15
C ILE A 69 -7.83 1.51 5.86
N LEU A 70 -8.97 2.17 6.09
CA LEU A 70 -10.11 1.59 6.79
C LEU A 70 -10.98 0.72 5.87
N GLU A 71 -10.82 0.84 4.55
CA GLU A 71 -11.45 -0.05 3.59
C GLU A 71 -10.98 -1.50 3.81
N PRO A 72 -11.89 -2.44 4.06
CA PRO A 72 -11.50 -3.83 4.28
C PRO A 72 -10.83 -4.37 3.02
N ALA A 73 -9.64 -4.96 3.19
CA ALA A 73 -8.98 -5.64 2.10
C ALA A 73 -9.90 -6.75 1.57
N PRO A 74 -10.06 -6.89 0.24
CA PRO A 74 -10.83 -7.98 -0.32
C PRO A 74 -10.24 -9.32 0.14
N VAL A 75 -11.11 -10.22 0.62
CA VAL A 75 -10.72 -11.59 0.96
C VAL A 75 -10.50 -12.32 -0.36
N GLU A 76 -9.23 -12.50 -0.74
CA GLU A 76 -8.86 -13.23 -1.96
C GLU A 76 -8.68 -14.71 -1.66
N ASP A 77 -9.49 -15.55 -2.31
CA ASP A 77 -9.28 -16.99 -2.36
C ASP A 77 -8.26 -17.33 -3.46
N TYR A 78 -6.98 -17.31 -3.09
CA TYR A 78 -5.88 -17.65 -4.00
C TYR A 78 -5.93 -19.10 -4.50
N ASP A 79 -6.73 -19.98 -3.89
CA ASP A 79 -6.88 -21.35 -4.36
C ASP A 79 -7.79 -21.49 -5.57
N ALA A 80 -8.73 -20.56 -5.73
CA ALA A 80 -9.65 -20.49 -6.85
C ALA A 80 -9.08 -19.75 -8.09
N ILE A 81 -7.92 -19.10 -7.99
CA ILE A 81 -7.35 -18.28 -9.05
C ILE A 81 -6.46 -19.12 -10.00
N PRO A 82 -6.67 -19.08 -11.33
CA PRO A 82 -5.80 -19.73 -12.32
C PRO A 82 -4.35 -19.23 -12.27
N TYR A 83 -3.40 -20.07 -12.68
CA TYR A 83 -1.96 -19.78 -12.60
C TYR A 83 -1.55 -18.52 -13.38
N GLU A 84 -2.13 -18.32 -14.57
CA GLU A 84 -1.87 -17.17 -15.42
C GLU A 84 -2.30 -15.86 -14.74
N GLU A 85 -3.45 -15.86 -14.08
CA GLU A 85 -3.94 -14.71 -13.32
C GLU A 85 -3.10 -14.48 -12.04
N LEU A 86 -2.61 -15.54 -11.39
CA LEU A 86 -1.66 -15.42 -10.27
C LEU A 86 -0.35 -14.72 -10.69
N LEU A 87 0.16 -15.04 -11.88
CA LEU A 87 1.36 -14.39 -12.45
C LEU A 87 1.11 -12.92 -12.78
N GLU A 88 -0.04 -12.59 -13.38
CA GLU A 88 -0.41 -11.20 -13.67
C GLU A 88 -0.50 -10.37 -12.38
N ARG A 89 -1.16 -10.91 -11.35
CA ARG A 89 -1.26 -10.28 -10.03
C ARG A 89 0.11 -10.08 -9.39
N TYR A 90 0.98 -11.09 -9.44
CA TYR A 90 2.35 -10.98 -8.95
C TYR A 90 3.10 -9.82 -9.63
N ASN A 91 3.07 -9.77 -10.96
CA ASN A 91 3.76 -8.75 -11.74
C ASN A 91 3.20 -7.35 -11.47
N PHE A 92 1.89 -7.24 -11.33
CA PHE A 92 1.21 -5.99 -10.98
C PHE A 92 1.65 -5.47 -9.60
N ILE A 93 1.62 -6.34 -8.58
CA ILE A 93 2.01 -5.98 -7.21
C ILE A 93 3.49 -5.59 -7.16
N GLN A 94 4.38 -6.35 -7.80
CA GLN A 94 5.80 -6.01 -7.87
C GLN A 94 6.05 -4.65 -8.51
N THR A 95 5.43 -4.39 -9.66
CA THR A 95 5.57 -3.11 -10.37
C THR A 95 5.10 -1.93 -9.52
N ARG A 96 4.00 -2.09 -8.79
CA ARG A 96 3.49 -1.04 -7.90
C ARG A 96 4.35 -0.88 -6.66
N ARG A 97 4.82 -1.97 -6.07
CA ARG A 97 5.75 -1.95 -4.95
C ARG A 97 6.99 -1.15 -5.30
N ASP A 98 7.62 -1.39 -6.45
CA ASP A 98 8.79 -0.62 -6.89
C ASP A 98 8.52 0.88 -7.04
N LYS A 99 7.31 1.28 -7.47
CA LYS A 99 6.92 2.69 -7.52
C LYS A 99 6.79 3.29 -6.12
N VAL A 100 6.13 2.60 -5.20
CA VAL A 100 6.00 3.02 -3.79
C VAL A 100 7.39 3.09 -3.14
N ASN A 101 8.25 2.11 -3.40
CA ASN A 101 9.63 2.07 -2.95
C ASN A 101 10.41 3.31 -3.34
N LYS A 102 10.26 3.74 -4.60
CA LYS A 102 10.91 4.93 -5.14
C LYS A 102 10.39 6.23 -4.51
N LEU A 103 9.11 6.29 -4.16
CA LEU A 103 8.50 7.46 -3.52
C LEU A 103 8.99 7.66 -2.07
N PHE A 104 9.30 6.59 -1.34
CA PHE A 104 9.75 6.67 0.06
C PHE A 104 11.25 6.43 0.30
N GLY A 105 11.99 5.96 -0.71
CA GLY A 105 13.40 5.59 -0.58
C GLY A 105 13.64 4.50 0.50
N ASP A 106 14.84 4.51 1.08
CA ASP A 106 15.33 3.58 2.11
C ASP A 106 14.82 3.91 3.53
N ARG A 107 13.82 4.81 3.68
CA ARG A 107 13.19 5.12 4.99
C ARG A 107 12.46 3.93 5.62
N ARG A 108 12.45 2.78 4.93
CA ARG A 108 11.83 1.51 5.32
C ARG A 108 12.75 0.56 6.11
N ARG A 109 13.78 1.09 6.78
CA ARG A 109 14.60 0.29 7.71
C ARG A 109 13.90 0.03 9.04
N ARG A 110 12.75 -0.64 9.03
CA ARG A 110 12.43 -1.74 9.97
C ARG A 110 11.43 -2.66 9.26
N PRO A 111 11.78 -3.91 8.96
CA PRO A 111 10.77 -4.89 8.57
C PRO A 111 9.76 -4.99 9.72
N TYR A 112 8.48 -4.90 9.39
CA TYR A 112 7.42 -5.18 10.34
C TYR A 112 7.48 -6.66 10.70
N THR A 113 8.04 -6.98 11.86
CA THR A 113 8.01 -8.32 12.44
C THR A 113 6.74 -8.46 13.25
N PHE A 114 5.71 -9.04 12.64
CA PHE A 114 4.56 -9.56 13.39
C PHE A 114 5.06 -10.72 14.24
N LYS A 115 5.02 -10.59 15.56
CA LYS A 115 5.13 -11.74 16.46
C LYS A 115 3.72 -12.28 16.63
N GLU A 116 3.52 -13.53 16.22
CA GLU A 116 2.33 -14.33 16.53
C GLU A 116 2.10 -14.44 18.04
#